data_AF-A0A7D5RLH8-F1
#
_entry.id   AF-A0A7D5RLH8-F1
#
_cell.length_a   1.000
_cell.length_b   1.000
_cell.length_c   1.000
_cell.angle_alpha   90.00
_cell.angle_beta   90.00
_cell.angle_gamma   90.00
#
_symmetry.space_group_name_H-M   'P 1'
#
loop_
_entity.id
_entity.type
_entity.pdbx_description
1 polymer ?
#
loop_
_entity_poly.entity_id
_entity_poly.type
_entity_poly.pdbx_seq_one_letter_code
_entity_poly.pdbx_strand_id
1 'polypeptide(L)'
;MKLIVTNTFLFLSLISIVGFAQLKSNYAKGFEIGFKEGYCYNSKTVDCFYPMTPEAPLPRLNEDRENYTQGYNRGFQLALTLKGVMTR
;
A
#
# COMPACT_ATOMS: atom_id res chain seq x y z
N MET A 1 6.95 33.58 33.34
CA MET A 1 5.69 33.16 32.67
C MET A 1 5.77 33.19 31.15
N LYS A 2 6.27 34.26 30.51
CA LYS A 2 6.40 34.35 29.03
C LYS A 2 7.21 33.21 28.38
N LEU A 3 8.33 32.80 28.99
CA LEU A 3 9.22 31.75 28.48
C LEU A 3 8.55 30.35 28.43
N ILE A 4 7.71 30.05 29.42
CA ILE A 4 6.97 28.77 29.53
C ILE A 4 5.89 28.71 28.45
N VAL A 5 5.18 29.83 28.24
CA VAL A 5 4.12 29.95 27.22
C VAL A 5 4.69 29.86 25.80
N THR A 6 5.86 30.45 25.53
CA THR A 6 6.51 30.29 24.21
C THR A 6 7.02 28.86 24.00
N ASN A 7 7.50 28.18 25.04
CA ASN A 7 7.99 26.80 24.93
C ASN A 7 6.85 25.79 24.73
N THR A 8 5.69 25.99 25.38
CA THR A 8 4.50 25.16 25.14
C THR A 8 3.93 25.38 23.73
N PHE A 9 3.90 26.63 23.24
CA PHE A 9 3.43 26.94 21.89
C PHE A 9 4.30 26.30 20.80
N LEU A 10 5.62 26.28 21.02
CA LEU A 10 6.59 25.60 20.14
C LEU A 10 6.36 24.09 20.12
N PHE A 11 6.11 23.47 21.27
CA PHE A 11 5.83 22.03 21.38
C PHE A 11 4.52 21.62 20.68
N LEU A 12 3.48 22.44 20.79
CA LEU A 12 2.19 22.22 20.10
C LEU A 12 2.32 22.30 18.57
N SER A 13 3.19 23.18 18.06
CA SER A 13 3.42 23.33 16.61
C SER A 13 4.14 22.13 15.97
N LEU A 14 4.96 21.41 16.73
CA LEU A 14 5.69 20.22 16.25
C LEU A 14 4.79 19.00 16.07
N ILE A 15 3.72 18.88 16.86
CA ILE A 15 2.78 17.75 16.80
C ILE A 15 1.90 17.81 15.54
N SER A 16 1.63 19.01 15.02
CA SER A 16 0.75 19.22 13.85
C SER A 16 1.36 18.73 12.53
N ILE A 17 2.69 18.58 12.45
CA ILE A 17 3.41 18.26 11.20
C ILE A 17 3.41 16.74 10.93
N VAL A 18 3.17 15.91 11.94
CA VAL A 18 3.23 14.43 11.84
C VAL A 18 1.95 13.83 11.23
N GLY A 19 0.93 14.64 10.93
CA GLY A 19 -0.42 14.19 10.56
C GLY A 19 -0.62 13.72 9.11
N PHE A 20 0.40 13.72 8.25
CA PHE A 20 0.25 13.38 6.82
C PHE A 20 0.88 12.06 6.39
N ALA A 21 1.14 11.14 7.33
CA ALA A 21 1.46 9.77 6.95
C ALA A 21 0.18 9.11 6.38
N GLN A 22 0.17 8.84 5.07
CA GLN A 22 -0.91 8.09 4.42
C GLN A 22 -1.04 6.71 5.07
N LEU A 23 -1.95 6.57 6.02
CA LEU A 23 -2.28 5.31 6.68
C LEU A 23 -3.00 4.40 5.67
N LYS A 24 -2.23 3.69 4.83
CA LYS A 24 -2.74 2.59 4.02
C LYS A 24 -3.26 1.50 4.97
N SER A 25 -4.47 1.00 4.71
CA SER A 25 -4.99 -0.14 5.46
C SER A 25 -4.16 -1.39 5.20
N ASN A 26 -4.25 -2.39 6.06
CA ASN A 26 -3.50 -3.63 5.85
C ASN A 26 -3.91 -4.35 4.56
N TYR A 27 -5.17 -4.26 4.16
CA TYR A 27 -5.64 -4.74 2.85
C TYR A 27 -4.90 -4.04 1.70
N ALA A 28 -4.80 -2.71 1.72
CA ALA A 28 -4.14 -1.95 0.66
C ALA A 28 -2.63 -2.26 0.58
N LYS A 29 -1.97 -2.45 1.74
CA LYS A 29 -0.58 -2.91 1.82
C LYS A 29 -0.43 -4.30 1.20
N GLY A 30 -1.32 -5.24 1.56
CA GLY A 30 -1.34 -6.59 1.00
C GLY A 30 -1.50 -6.57 -0.51
N PHE A 31 -2.48 -5.82 -1.01
CA PHE A 31 -2.73 -5.67 -2.45
C PHE A 31 -1.49 -5.19 -3.20
N GLU A 32 -0.80 -4.18 -2.68
CA GLU A 32 0.40 -3.64 -3.32
C GLU A 32 1.51 -4.71 -3.44
N ILE A 33 1.78 -5.44 -2.35
CA ILE A 33 2.80 -6.50 -2.34
C ILE A 33 2.40 -7.66 -3.25
N GLY A 34 1.15 -8.13 -3.13
CA GLY A 34 0.64 -9.23 -3.95
C GLY A 34 0.68 -8.92 -5.44
N PHE A 35 0.40 -7.68 -5.84
CA PHE A 35 0.51 -7.27 -7.24
C PHE A 35 1.95 -7.40 -7.76
N LYS A 36 2.94 -6.88 -7.02
CA LYS A 36 4.35 -6.92 -7.42
C LYS A 36 4.82 -8.36 -7.58
N GLU A 37 4.54 -9.19 -6.58
CA GLU A 37 4.93 -10.60 -6.59
C GLU A 37 4.19 -11.40 -7.67
N GLY A 38 2.89 -11.18 -7.85
CA GLY A 38 2.10 -11.86 -8.87
C GLY A 38 2.55 -11.51 -10.30
N TYR A 39 2.98 -10.27 -10.52
CA TYR A 39 3.54 -9.87 -11.82
C TYR A 39 4.86 -10.59 -12.10
N CYS A 40 5.67 -10.75 -11.07
CA CYS A 40 6.97 -11.41 -11.13
C CYS A 40 6.89 -12.93 -11.03
N TYR A 41 5.71 -13.47 -10.75
CA TYR A 41 5.53 -14.90 -10.60
C TYR A 41 5.95 -15.66 -11.87
N ASN A 42 6.74 -16.72 -11.69
CA ASN A 42 7.36 -17.50 -12.76
C ASN A 42 8.21 -16.70 -13.76
N SER A 43 8.71 -15.52 -13.40
CA SER A 43 9.72 -14.86 -14.21
C SER A 43 11.00 -15.69 -14.21
N LYS A 44 11.57 -15.94 -15.40
CA LYS A 44 12.85 -16.65 -15.56
C LYS A 44 14.06 -15.72 -15.49
N THR A 45 13.83 -14.42 -15.35
CA THR A 45 14.85 -13.39 -15.24
C THR A 45 15.18 -13.12 -13.78
N VAL A 46 16.46 -12.85 -13.49
CA VAL A 46 16.94 -12.47 -12.14
C VAL A 46 16.27 -11.16 -11.70
N ASP A 47 16.08 -10.23 -12.64
CA ASP A 47 15.37 -8.99 -12.42
C ASP A 47 13.95 -9.09 -12.98
N CYS A 48 12.96 -8.86 -12.11
CA CYS A 48 11.59 -8.70 -12.53
C CYS A 48 11.23 -7.22 -12.60
N PHE A 49 10.87 -6.77 -13.81
CA PHE A 49 10.27 -5.47 -14.03
C PHE A 49 8.76 -5.59 -14.03
N TYR A 50 8.12 -4.92 -13.08
CA TYR A 50 6.67 -4.80 -12.99
C TYR A 50 6.24 -3.34 -13.24
N PRO A 51 5.05 -3.10 -13.83
CA PRO A 51 4.54 -1.76 -14.04
C PRO A 51 4.20 -1.10 -12.71
N MET A 52 3.95 0.21 -12.72
CA MET A 52 3.45 0.91 -11.54
C MET A 52 2.22 0.18 -10.97
N THR A 53 2.27 -0.16 -9.69
CA THR A 53 1.17 -0.84 -9.01
C THR A 53 -0.06 0.06 -9.00
N PRO A 54 -1.23 -0.43 -9.45
CA PRO A 54 -2.47 0.35 -9.40
C PRO A 54 -2.88 0.61 -7.95
N GLU A 55 -3.74 1.60 -7.76
CA GLU A 55 -4.36 1.84 -6.45
C GLU A 55 -5.19 0.63 -6.01
N ALA A 56 -5.11 0.29 -4.72
CA ALA A 56 -5.85 -0.83 -4.18
C ALA A 56 -7.37 -0.55 -4.28
N PRO A 57 -8.16 -1.48 -4.83
CA PRO A 57 -9.61 -1.32 -4.84
C PRO A 57 -10.15 -1.39 -3.42
N LEU A 58 -11.36 -0.85 -3.21
CA LEU A 58 -12.08 -1.04 -1.96
C LEU A 58 -12.32 -2.54 -1.70
N PRO A 59 -12.23 -3.01 -0.44
CA PRO A 59 -12.62 -4.37 -0.08
C PRO A 59 -14.07 -4.65 -0.47
N ARG A 60 -14.35 -5.86 -0.94
CA ARG A 60 -15.72 -6.35 -1.18
C ARG A 60 -16.47 -6.55 0.14
N LEU A 61 -17.78 -6.78 0.06
CA LEU A 61 -18.64 -7.03 1.23
C LEU A 61 -18.17 -8.19 2.13
N ASN A 62 -17.45 -9.17 1.58
CA ASN A 62 -16.90 -10.32 2.29
C ASN A 62 -15.39 -10.22 2.54
N GLU A 63 -14.80 -9.04 2.31
CA GLU A 63 -13.38 -8.77 2.56
C GLU A 63 -13.24 -7.73 3.68
N ASP A 64 -12.16 -7.83 4.45
CA ASP A 64 -11.86 -6.97 5.58
C ASP A 64 -10.74 -5.98 5.20
N ARG A 65 -10.98 -4.70 5.49
CA ARG A 65 -10.06 -3.60 5.24
C ARG A 65 -8.71 -3.77 5.94
N GLU A 66 -8.68 -4.50 7.05
CA GLU A 66 -7.48 -4.79 7.82
C GLU A 66 -6.92 -6.20 7.58
N ASN A 67 -7.48 -6.97 6.65
CA ASN A 67 -6.97 -8.29 6.28
C ASN A 67 -5.95 -8.19 5.13
N TYR A 68 -4.68 -8.28 5.50
CA TYR A 68 -3.55 -8.27 4.57
C TYR A 68 -3.62 -9.39 3.52
N THR A 69 -3.93 -10.62 3.95
CA THR A 69 -3.92 -11.81 3.06
C THR A 69 -4.98 -11.70 1.97
N GLN A 70 -6.16 -11.16 2.28
CA GLN A 70 -7.20 -10.93 1.29
C GLN A 70 -6.75 -9.90 0.25
N GLY A 71 -6.18 -8.78 0.70
CA GLY A 71 -5.59 -7.79 -0.19
C GLY A 71 -4.49 -8.38 -1.08
N TYR A 72 -3.56 -9.13 -0.49
CA TYR A 72 -2.48 -9.82 -1.20
C TYR A 72 -3.00 -10.72 -2.31
N ASN A 73 -3.95 -11.61 -2.00
CA ASN A 73 -4.53 -12.52 -2.97
C ASN A 73 -5.20 -11.76 -4.13
N ARG A 74 -5.87 -10.64 -3.83
CA ARG A 74 -6.51 -9.79 -4.83
C ARG A 74 -5.50 -9.14 -5.77
N GLY A 75 -4.42 -8.57 -5.22
CA GLY A 75 -3.34 -7.96 -5.99
C GLY A 75 -2.62 -8.97 -6.88
N PHE A 76 -2.32 -10.15 -6.33
CA PHE A 76 -1.64 -11.24 -7.05
C PHE A 76 -2.45 -11.73 -8.25
N GLN A 77 -3.75 -11.98 -8.07
CA GLN A 77 -4.65 -12.40 -9.15
C GLN A 77 -4.76 -11.35 -10.26
N LEU A 78 -4.84 -10.06 -9.90
CA LEU A 78 -4.87 -8.98 -10.88
C LEU A 78 -3.58 -8.97 -11.70
N ALA A 79 -2.42 -9.08 -11.04
CA ALA A 79 -1.14 -9.06 -11.71
C ALA A 79 -0.95 -10.24 -12.68
N LEU A 80 -1.37 -11.45 -12.30
CA LEU A 80 -1.38 -12.61 -13.20
C LEU A 80 -2.26 -12.37 -14.44
N THR A 81 -3.43 -11.74 -14.24
CA THR A 81 -4.35 -11.42 -15.33
C THR A 81 -3.70 -10.43 -16.30
N LEU A 82 -3.12 -9.34 -15.79
CA LEU A 82 -2.48 -8.33 -16.61
C LEU A 82 -1.23 -8.85 -17.34
N LYS A 83 -0.40 -9.65 -16.64
CA LYS A 83 0.75 -10.32 -17.26
C LYS A 83 0.29 -11.22 -18.40
N GLY A 84 -0.76 -12.01 -18.19
CA GLY A 84 -1.35 -12.89 -19.20
C GLY A 84 -1.87 -12.13 -20.42
N VAL A 85 -2.50 -10.97 -20.22
CA VAL A 85 -2.97 -10.09 -21.31
C VAL A 85 -1.80 -9.51 -22.11
N MET A 86 -0.69 -9.16 -21.46
CA MET A 86 0.50 -8.64 -22.15
C MET A 86 1.33 -9.70 -22.87
N THR A 87 1.15 -10.98 -22.55
CA THR A 87 1.86 -12.10 -23.19
C THR A 87 1.11 -12.73 -24.37
N ARG A 88 -0.10 -12.25 -24.69
CA ARG A 88 -0.94 -12.78 -25.78
C ARG A 88 -0.89 -11.92 -27.02
#